data_AF-A0AA43BZV6-F1
#
_entry.id   AF-A0AA43BZV6-F1
#
_cell.length_a   1.000
_cell.length_b   1.000
_cell.length_c   1.000
_cell.angle_alpha   90.00
_cell.angle_beta   90.00
_cell.angle_gamma   90.00
#
_symmetry.space_group_name_H-M   'P 1'
#
loop_
_entity.id
_entity.type
_entity.pdbx_description
1 polymer ?
#
loop_
_entity_poly.entity_id
_entity_poly.type
_entity_poly.pdbx_seq_one_letter_code
_entity_poly.pdbx_strand_id
1 'polypeptide(L)' 'MTGGDSTLHSIVCPYCGEQVEIVLEEDLDGEMIWDCEVCCRPWELTVRGRGAEREVAVRTLEE' A
#
# COMPACT_ATOMS: atom_id res chain seq x y z
N MET A 1 24.51 8.04 -3.75
CA MET A 1 23.28 7.72 -4.51
C MET A 1 22.54 6.72 -3.65
N THR A 2 21.76 7.20 -2.70
CA THR A 2 21.09 6.35 -1.71
C THR A 2 20.05 5.54 -2.47
N GLY A 3 20.38 4.29 -2.79
CA GLY A 3 19.38 3.33 -3.22
C GLY A 3 18.54 3.03 -1.99
N GLY A 4 17.42 3.72 -1.84
CA GLY A 4 16.39 3.31 -0.91
C GLY A 4 15.86 1.98 -1.42
N ASP A 5 16.12 0.90 -0.70
CA ASP A 5 15.52 -0.39 -1.00
C ASP A 5 13.99 -0.16 -1.05
N SER A 6 13.41 -0.40 -2.22
CA SER A 6 11.98 -0.23 -2.50
C SER A 6 11.47 -1.59 -2.93
N THR A 7 10.49 -2.12 -2.21
CA THR A 7 9.91 -3.44 -2.48
C THR A 7 8.56 -3.29 -3.16
N LEU A 8 8.29 -4.17 -4.12
CA LEU A 8 7.02 -4.20 -4.84
C LEU A 8 6.05 -5.16 -4.14
N HIS A 9 4.85 -4.66 -3.84
CA HIS A 9 3.79 -5.38 -3.13
C HIS A 9 2.54 -5.44 -4.00
N SER A 10 1.96 -6.64 -4.13
CA SER A 10 0.70 -6.85 -4.82
C SER A 10 -0.44 -6.85 -3.81
N ILE A 11 -1.35 -5.89 -3.92
CA ILE A 11 -2.48 -5.70 -3.03
C ILE A 11 -3.78 -5.81 -3.83
N VAL A 12 -4.79 -6.44 -3.24
CA VAL A 12 -6.10 -6.54 -3.85
C VAL A 12 -6.96 -5.36 -3.39
N CYS A 13 -7.52 -4.63 -4.34
CA CYS A 13 -8.43 -3.53 -4.07
C CYS A 13 -9.69 -4.06 -3.35
N PRO A 14 -10.03 -3.55 -2.16
CA PRO A 14 -11.18 -4.04 -1.38
C PRO A 14 -12.53 -3.73 -2.04
N TYR A 15 -12.53 -2.90 -3.07
CA TYR A 15 -13.69 -2.35 -3.73
C TYR A 15 -14.10 -3.10 -4.99
N CYS A 16 -13.18 -3.29 -5.94
CA CYS A 16 -13.42 -4.01 -7.20
C CYS A 16 -12.79 -5.40 -7.24
N GLY A 17 -11.87 -5.71 -6.31
CA GLY A 17 -11.12 -6.97 -6.31
C GLY A 17 -9.95 -7.01 -7.30
N GLU A 18 -9.59 -5.88 -7.92
CA GLU A 18 -8.46 -5.80 -8.84
C GLU A 18 -7.11 -5.88 -8.10
N GLN A 19 -6.11 -6.51 -8.71
CA GLN A 19 -4.75 -6.54 -8.16
C GLN A 19 -3.99 -5.27 -8.56
N VAL A 20 -3.53 -4.51 -7.55
CA VAL A 20 -2.77 -3.28 -7.69
C VAL A 20 -1.34 -3.52 -7.19
N GLU A 21 -0.35 -3.11 -7.97
CA GLU A 21 1.05 -3.20 -7.60
C GLU A 21 1.51 -1.86 -7.01
N ILE A 22 2.00 -1.88 -5.77
CA ILE A 22 2.48 -0.70 -5.07
C ILE A 22 3.95 -0.85 -4.69
N VAL A 23 4.71 0.24 -4.81
CA VAL A 23 6.12 0.27 -4.42
C VAL A 23 6.23 0.93 -3.05
N LEU A 24 6.73 0.18 -2.07
CA LEU A 24 6.94 0.66 -0.70
C LEU A 24 8.42 0.75 -0.40
N GLU A 25 8.86 1.92 0.05
CA GLU A 25 10.21 2.11 0.53
C GLU A 25 10.42 1.39 1.86
N GLU A 26 11.65 0.94 2.10
CA GLU A 26 11.95 0.21 3.32
C GLU A 26 11.78 1.04 4.61
N ASP A 27 12.04 2.33 4.54
CA ASP A 27 11.88 3.23 5.70
C ASP A 27 10.46 3.77 5.84
N LEU A 28 9.53 3.35 4.98
CA LEU A 28 8.14 3.80 5.01
C LEU A 28 7.40 3.18 6.20
N ASP A 29 7.01 4.01 7.15
CA ASP A 29 6.07 3.68 8.22
C ASP A 29 4.97 4.76 8.28
N GLY A 30 3.71 4.34 8.26
CA GLY A 30 2.59 5.27 8.28
C GLY A 30 1.32 4.81 7.57
N GLU A 31 0.39 5.74 7.44
CA GLU A 31 -0.91 5.58 6.80
C GLU A 31 -0.94 6.47 5.56
N MET A 32 -1.37 5.92 4.43
CA MET A 32 -1.40 6.62 3.15
C MET A 32 -2.62 6.22 2.33
N ILE A 33 -3.14 7.17 1.57
CA ILE A 33 -4.33 6.96 0.74
C ILE A 33 -3.88 6.52 -0.64
N TRP A 34 -4.42 5.40 -1.11
CA TRP A 34 -4.21 4.89 -2.45
C TRP A 34 -5.51 4.92 -3.23
N ASP A 35 -5.47 5.41 -4.47
CA ASP A 35 -6.64 5.38 -5.35
C ASP A 35 -6.55 4.20 -6.31
N CYS A 36 -7.64 3.45 -6.46
CA CYS A 36 -7.66 2.35 -7.42
C CYS A 36 -7.85 2.88 -8.84
N GLU A 37 -6.87 2.65 -9.70
CA GLU A 37 -6.89 3.04 -11.13
C GLU A 37 -7.99 2.36 -11.97
N VAL A 38 -8.70 1.36 -11.44
CA VAL A 38 -9.84 0.71 -12.10
C VAL A 38 -11.19 1.29 -11.66
N CYS A 39 -11.42 1.41 -10.35
CA CYS A 39 -12.72 1.85 -9.83
C CYS A 39 -12.73 3.29 -9.28
N CYS A 40 -11.61 4.00 -9.33
CA CYS A 40 -11.42 5.37 -8.84
C CYS A 40 -11.98 5.56 -7.41
N ARG A 41 -11.78 4.55 -6.55
CA ARG A 41 -12.19 4.60 -5.15
C ARG A 41 -10.94 4.64 -4.28
N PRO A 42 -10.81 5.65 -3.41
CA PRO A 42 -9.68 5.73 -2.50
C PRO A 42 -9.85 4.71 -1.38
N TRP A 43 -8.77 4.02 -1.05
CA TRP A 43 -8.64 3.13 0.10
C TRP A 43 -7.40 3.52 0.88
N GLU A 44 -7.34 3.15 2.15
CA GLU A 44 -6.19 3.45 2.99
C GLU A 44 -5.27 2.24 3.11
N LEU A 45 -3.98 2.50 2.94
CA LEU A 45 -2.89 1.57 3.16
C LEU A 45 -2.17 1.97 4.45
N THR A 46 -2.05 1.03 5.37
CA THR A 46 -1.26 1.18 6.59
C THR A 46 -0.04 0.27 6.52
N VAL A 47 1.15 0.86 6.68
CA VAL A 47 2.42 0.14 6.73
C VAL A 47 3.05 0.34 8.11
N ARG A 48 3.34 -0.76 8.80
CA ARG A 48 3.96 -0.74 10.14
C ARG A 48 5.16 -1.66 10.18
N GLY A 49 6.21 -1.25 10.89
CA GLY A 49 7.44 -2.04 11.07
C GLY A 49 8.54 -1.67 10.07
N ARG A 50 9.66 -2.41 10.12
CA ARG A 50 10.82 -2.25 9.23
C ARG A 50 11.41 -3.61 8.87
N GLY A 51 12.05 -3.70 7.71
CA GLY A 51 12.69 -4.90 7.18
C GLY A 51 11.71 -6.01 6.82
N ALA A 52 12.03 -7.25 7.22
CA ALA A 52 11.25 -8.45 6.88
C ALA A 52 9.96 -8.63 7.70
N GLU A 53 9.77 -7.89 8.79
CA GLU A 53 8.62 -7.99 9.69
C GLU A 53 7.60 -6.87 9.44
N ARG A 54 7.59 -6.26 8.24
CA ARG A 54 6.62 -5.22 7.91
C ARG A 54 5.22 -5.82 7.78
N GLU A 55 4.29 -5.20 8.51
CA GLU A 55 2.86 -5.46 8.40
C GLU A 55 2.26 -4.45 7.43
N VAL A 56 1.56 -4.96 6.42
CA VAL A 56 0.82 -4.15 5.45
C VAL A 56 -0.65 -4.48 5.59
N ALA A 57 -1.44 -3.49 5.96
CA ALA A 57 -2.88 -3.60 6.13
C ALA A 57 -3.60 -2.65 5.18
N VAL A 58 -4.77 -3.07 4.72
CA VAL A 58 -5.63 -2.29 3.83
C VAL A 58 -7.00 -2.14 4.43
N ARG A 59 -7.56 -0.94 4.32
CA ARG A 59 -8.93 -0.65 4.75
C ARG A 59 -9.66 0.20 3.73
N THR A 60 -10.96 -0.04 3.62
CA THR A 60 -11.86 0.83 2.86
C THR A 60 -12.00 2.14 3.60
N LEU A 61 -11.92 3.25 2.87
CA LEU A 61 -12.33 4.55 3.37
C LEU A 61 -13.84 4.63 3.11
N GLU A 62 -14.61 4.33 4.14
CA GLU A 62 -16.03 4.65 4.11
C GLU A 62 -16.15 6.16 4.39
N GLU A 63 -16.71 6.91 3.45
CA GLU A 63 -17.07 8.33 3.62
C GLU A 63 -18.22 8.51 4.61
#